data_AF-A0A371HWE0-F1
#
_entry.id   AF-A0A371HWE0-F1
#
_cell.length_a   1.000
_cell.length_b   1.000
_cell.length_c   1.000
_cell.angle_alpha   90.00
_cell.angle_beta   90.00
_cell.angle_gamma   90.00
#
_symmetry.space_group_name_H-M   'P 1'
#
loop_
_entity.id
_entity.type
_entity.pdbx_description
1 polymer ?
#
loop_
_entity_poly.entity_id
_entity_poly.type
_entity_poly.pdbx_seq_one_letter_code
_entity_poly.pdbx_strand_id
1 'polypeptide(L)'
;MYKYNGTTNSDEYIDAYVTQGITLNWYTRLPPNSIDLFETLVEKFGAQYAISRPHHLTLVALMNLRQDEDESLHTFTKRFPTVAIKIRNLSLEVALYSMITTLKPVLFSNSLCKKSPTSMDNLRTRASKNIQMEEMAEFRDHVRAEHAIKPQFIPTQFT
;
A
#
# COMPACT_ATOMS: atom_id res chain seq x y z
N MET A 1 24.62 37.49 18.65
CA MET A 1 23.39 37.37 17.83
C MET A 1 23.76 36.59 16.57
N TYR A 2 23.41 35.30 16.50
CA TYR A 2 23.59 34.52 15.29
C TYR A 2 22.34 34.70 14.42
N LYS A 3 22.53 35.20 13.20
CA LYS A 3 21.46 35.35 12.20
C LYS A 3 21.11 33.96 11.66
N TYR A 4 19.81 33.65 11.62
CA TYR A 4 19.25 32.40 11.11
C TYR A 4 19.09 32.51 9.59
N ASN A 5 19.71 31.59 8.85
CA ASN A 5 19.66 31.57 7.38
C ASN A 5 18.61 30.52 7.00
N GLY A 6 17.39 30.96 6.72
CA GLY A 6 16.20 30.12 6.58
C GLY A 6 16.18 29.20 5.35
N THR A 7 17.05 28.20 5.30
CA THR A 7 17.01 27.11 4.31
C THR A 7 17.10 25.71 4.90
N THR A 8 17.03 25.53 6.22
CA THR A 8 16.85 24.19 6.79
C THR A 8 15.42 23.72 6.51
N ASN A 9 15.31 22.65 5.72
CA ASN A 9 14.06 22.03 5.35
C ASN A 9 13.25 21.73 6.62
N SER A 10 11.98 22.13 6.68
CA SER A 10 11.09 21.87 7.83
C SER A 10 11.13 20.41 8.26
N ASP A 11 11.20 19.51 7.29
CA ASP A 11 11.26 18.07 7.49
C ASP A 11 12.59 17.60 8.09
N GLU A 12 13.70 18.27 7.76
CA GLU A 12 15.03 18.00 8.32
C GLU A 12 15.11 18.46 9.78
N TYR A 13 14.43 19.57 10.11
CA TYR A 13 14.31 20.04 11.49
C TYR A 13 13.46 19.09 12.34
N ILE A 14 12.31 18.63 11.82
CA ILE A 14 11.44 17.70 12.52
C ILE A 14 12.13 16.34 12.70
N ASP A 15 12.81 15.83 11.66
CA ASP A 15 13.55 14.56 11.73
C ASP A 15 14.72 14.64 12.72
N ALA A 16 15.43 15.76 12.80
CA ALA A 16 16.50 15.98 13.78
C ALA A 16 15.98 15.95 15.22
N TYR A 17 14.87 16.64 15.52
CA TYR A 17 14.29 16.65 16.89
C TYR A 17 13.70 15.29 17.27
N VAL A 18 13.01 14.62 16.35
CA VAL A 18 12.47 13.27 16.56
C VAL A 18 13.61 12.28 16.78
N THR A 19 14.65 12.35 15.96
CA THR A 19 15.83 11.49 16.08
C THR A 19 16.58 11.75 17.39
N GLN A 20 16.71 13.01 17.82
CA GLN A 20 17.32 13.37 19.10
C GLN A 20 16.51 12.82 20.28
N GLY A 21 15.18 12.91 20.25
CA GLY A 21 14.30 12.37 21.29
C GLY A 21 14.33 10.84 21.36
N ILE A 22 14.30 10.15 20.21
CA ILE A 22 14.41 8.68 20.13
C ILE A 22 15.77 8.21 20.65
N THR A 23 16.84 8.92 20.28
CA THR A 23 18.20 8.63 20.70
C THR A 23 18.36 8.78 22.22
N LEU A 24 17.87 9.88 22.78
CA LEU A 24 17.94 10.14 24.21
C LEU A 24 17.14 9.12 25.04
N ASN A 25 15.94 8.76 24.57
CA ASN A 25 15.11 7.75 25.23
C ASN A 25 15.73 6.34 25.17
N TRP A 26 16.44 5.98 24.10
CA TRP A 26 17.21 4.73 24.06
C TRP A 26 18.36 4.74 25.08
N TYR A 27 19.17 5.80 25.06
CA TYR A 27 20.36 5.91 25.89
C TYR A 27 20.03 5.84 27.39
N THR A 28 18.95 6.50 27.81
CA THR A 28 18.47 6.52 29.21
C THR A 28 17.92 5.18 29.70
N ARG A 29 17.64 4.22 28.82
CA ARG A 29 17.15 2.87 29.17
C ARG A 29 18.26 1.83 29.25
N LEU A 30 19.51 2.21 28.96
CA LEU A 30 20.64 1.30 29.05
C LEU A 30 20.96 0.96 30.52
N PRO A 31 21.33 -0.29 30.83
CA PRO A 31 21.77 -0.66 32.16
C PRO A 31 23.00 0.15 32.60
N PRO A 32 23.15 0.45 33.91
CA PRO A 32 24.37 1.07 34.43
C PRO A 32 25.62 0.25 34.06
N ASN A 33 26.72 0.93 33.71
CA ASN A 33 27.98 0.31 33.29
C ASN A 33 27.90 -0.58 32.03
N SER A 34 26.84 -0.46 31.22
CA SER A 34 26.70 -1.23 29.98
C SER A 34 27.50 -0.64 28.80
N ILE A 35 28.05 0.56 28.95
CA ILE A 35 28.97 1.19 28.00
C ILE A 35 30.28 1.44 28.75
N ASP A 36 31.26 0.59 28.46
CA ASP A 36 32.61 0.61 29.02
C ASP A 36 33.61 1.28 28.06
N LEU A 37 33.37 1.18 26.75
CA LEU A 37 34.18 1.78 25.69
C LEU A 37 33.32 2.42 24.60
N PHE A 38 33.93 3.36 23.86
CA PHE A 38 33.33 3.93 22.67
C PHE A 38 32.91 2.87 21.64
N GLU A 39 33.68 1.78 21.48
CA GLU A 39 33.31 0.67 20.59
C GLU A 39 31.99 0.01 21.01
N THR A 40 31.79 -0.24 22.30
CA THR A 40 30.55 -0.77 22.87
C THR A 40 29.37 0.16 22.63
N LEU A 41 29.59 1.48 22.69
CA LEU A 41 28.57 2.47 22.33
C LEU A 41 28.21 2.37 20.84
N VAL A 42 29.21 2.30 19.95
CA VAL A 42 29.00 2.19 18.50
C VAL A 42 28.25 0.90 18.14
N GLU A 43 28.60 -0.22 18.76
CA GLU A 43 27.93 -1.51 18.56
C GLU A 43 26.45 -1.44 19.00
N LYS A 44 26.20 -0.98 20.23
CA LYS A 44 24.84 -0.86 20.78
C LYS A 44 23.99 0.14 20.00
N PHE A 45 24.57 1.27 19.60
CA PHE A 45 23.90 2.24 18.75
C PHE A 45 23.62 1.67 17.37
N GLY A 46 24.57 0.95 16.76
CA GLY A 46 24.38 0.28 15.48
C GLY A 46 23.26 -0.75 15.52
N ALA A 47 23.20 -1.55 16.58
CA ALA A 47 22.11 -2.51 16.82
C ALA A 47 20.76 -1.80 17.00
N GLN A 48 20.71 -0.77 17.84
CA GLN A 48 19.49 0.00 18.06
C GLN A 48 19.02 0.72 16.79
N TYR A 49 19.95 1.27 16.02
CA TYR A 49 19.68 1.92 14.75
C TYR A 49 19.19 0.92 13.70
N ALA A 50 19.75 -0.30 13.66
CA ALA A 50 19.28 -1.36 12.78
C ALA A 50 17.85 -1.80 13.10
N ILE A 51 17.47 -1.79 14.39
CA ILE A 51 16.11 -2.10 14.85
C ILE A 51 15.14 -0.93 14.60
N SER A 52 15.61 0.32 14.79
CA SER A 52 14.79 1.52 14.61
C SER A 52 14.64 1.94 13.14
N ARG A 53 15.46 1.40 12.24
CA ARG A 53 15.26 1.55 10.80
C ARG A 53 13.86 1.03 10.48
N PRO A 54 13.02 1.80 9.77
CA PRO A 54 11.82 1.24 9.17
C PRO A 54 12.26 0.02 8.37
N HIS A 55 11.84 -1.18 8.77
CA HIS A 55 12.18 -2.40 8.05
C HIS A 55 11.91 -2.13 6.58
N HIS A 56 12.94 -2.27 5.73
CA HIS A 56 12.76 -2.13 4.29
C HIS A 56 11.66 -3.12 3.90
N LEU A 57 10.47 -2.62 3.56
CA LEU A 57 9.46 -3.46 2.95
C LEU A 57 10.05 -3.92 1.63
N THR A 58 10.38 -5.21 1.56
CA THR A 58 11.05 -5.83 0.43
C THR A 58 10.09 -5.88 -0.76
N LEU A 59 10.61 -5.97 -1.99
CA LEU A 59 9.82 -6.29 -3.19
C LEU A 59 8.88 -7.50 -2.99
N VAL A 60 9.29 -8.46 -2.15
CA VAL A 60 8.47 -9.60 -1.72
C VAL A 60 7.15 -9.17 -1.07
N ALA A 61 7.15 -8.11 -0.26
CA ALA A 61 5.93 -7.59 0.36
C ALA A 61 4.97 -6.96 -0.66
N LEU A 62 5.50 -6.35 -1.73
CA LEU A 62 4.70 -5.90 -2.88
C LEU A 62 4.09 -7.09 -3.62
N MET A 63 4.87 -8.13 -3.89
CA MET A 63 4.40 -9.33 -4.60
C MET A 63 3.36 -10.13 -3.79
N ASN A 64 3.38 -10.03 -2.46
CA ASN A 64 2.40 -10.65 -1.58
C ASN A 64 1.08 -9.88 -1.49
N LEU A 65 0.96 -8.68 -2.08
CA LEU A 65 -0.31 -7.94 -2.17
C LEU A 65 -1.25 -8.51 -3.23
N ARG A 66 -1.22 -9.80 -3.51
CA ARG A 66 -2.15 -10.37 -4.49
C ARG A 66 -3.59 -9.96 -4.17
N GLN A 67 -4.34 -9.60 -5.21
CA GLN A 67 -5.76 -9.31 -5.08
C GLN A 67 -6.47 -10.63 -4.73
N ASP A 68 -7.08 -10.72 -3.55
CA ASP A 68 -7.71 -11.94 -3.02
C ASP A 68 -9.00 -12.27 -3.74
N GLU A 69 -9.40 -13.54 -3.94
CA GLU A 69 -10.54 -13.98 -4.79
C GLU A 69 -11.88 -13.25 -4.56
N ASP A 70 -12.14 -12.78 -3.35
CA ASP A 70 -13.34 -12.00 -3.01
C ASP A 70 -13.10 -10.47 -2.89
N GLU A 71 -11.85 -10.02 -3.07
CA GLU A 71 -11.46 -8.60 -3.05
C GLU A 71 -11.77 -7.92 -4.39
N SER A 72 -12.59 -6.86 -4.33
CA SER A 72 -12.89 -6.00 -5.48
C SER A 72 -11.68 -5.18 -5.92
N LEU A 73 -11.65 -4.81 -7.21
CA LEU A 73 -10.56 -4.01 -7.76
C LEU A 73 -10.40 -2.65 -7.05
N HIS A 74 -11.50 -2.06 -6.60
CA HIS A 74 -11.49 -0.82 -5.85
C HIS A 74 -10.80 -0.96 -4.48
N THR A 75 -11.04 -2.06 -3.76
CA THR A 75 -10.41 -2.31 -2.46
C THR A 75 -8.91 -2.53 -2.63
N PHE A 76 -8.52 -3.33 -3.63
CA PHE A 76 -7.11 -3.57 -3.95
C PHE A 76 -6.37 -2.29 -4.36
N THR A 77 -6.96 -1.46 -5.24
CA THR A 77 -6.34 -0.20 -5.71
C THR A 77 -6.17 0.84 -4.59
N LYS A 78 -6.95 0.76 -3.52
CA LYS A 78 -6.73 1.56 -2.29
C LYS A 78 -5.61 0.99 -1.42
N ARG A 79 -5.50 -0.34 -1.33
CA ARG A 79 -4.50 -1.02 -0.49
C ARG A 79 -3.09 -0.89 -1.06
N PHE A 80 -2.92 -1.06 -2.37
CA PHE A 80 -1.61 -1.09 -3.02
C PHE A 80 -0.72 0.16 -2.74
N PRO A 81 -1.20 1.41 -2.87
CA PRO A 81 -0.41 2.59 -2.58
C PRO A 81 0.04 2.69 -1.11
N THR A 82 -0.77 2.19 -0.17
CA THR A 82 -0.43 2.24 1.27
C THR A 82 0.79 1.41 1.64
N VAL A 83 1.08 0.37 0.86
CA VAL A 83 2.28 -0.45 1.02
C VAL A 83 3.42 0.08 0.16
N ALA A 84 3.13 0.50 -1.08
CA ALA A 84 4.14 1.04 -2.00
C ALA A 84 4.87 2.26 -1.41
N ILE A 85 4.16 3.17 -0.72
CA ILE A 85 4.77 4.37 -0.10
C ILE A 85 5.77 4.02 1.02
N LYS A 86 5.63 2.84 1.64
CA LYS A 86 6.52 2.40 2.72
C LYS A 86 7.82 1.77 2.20
N ILE A 87 7.99 1.65 0.88
CA ILE A 87 9.17 1.06 0.23
C ILE A 87 10.08 2.18 -0.27
N ARG A 88 11.26 2.31 0.36
CA ARG A 88 12.28 3.28 -0.06
C ARG A 88 12.83 2.92 -1.45
N ASN A 89 13.06 3.94 -2.27
CA ASN A 89 13.65 3.82 -3.62
C ASN A 89 12.87 2.89 -4.57
N LEU A 90 11.56 2.74 -4.38
CA LEU A 90 10.71 2.00 -5.32
C LEU A 90 10.65 2.74 -6.66
N SER A 91 11.17 2.13 -7.72
CA SER A 91 11.06 2.70 -9.06
C SER A 91 9.62 2.57 -9.58
N LEU A 92 9.22 3.54 -10.41
CA LEU A 92 7.90 3.53 -11.04
C LEU A 92 7.66 2.25 -11.85
N GLU A 93 8.69 1.78 -12.56
CA GLU A 93 8.62 0.56 -13.36
C GLU A 93 8.32 -0.67 -12.51
N VAL A 94 9.02 -0.82 -11.38
CA VAL A 94 8.81 -1.95 -10.45
C VAL A 94 7.43 -1.87 -9.78
N ALA A 95 6.96 -0.66 -9.46
CA ALA A 95 5.61 -0.46 -8.92
C ALA A 95 4.53 -0.86 -9.93
N LEU A 96 4.66 -0.43 -11.20
CA LEU A 96 3.72 -0.77 -12.25
C LEU A 96 3.71 -2.28 -12.54
N TYR A 97 4.89 -2.89 -12.66
CA TYR A 97 5.02 -4.33 -12.87
C TYR A 97 4.36 -5.11 -11.73
N SER A 98 4.68 -4.76 -10.48
CA SER A 98 4.12 -5.41 -9.29
C SER A 98 2.59 -5.27 -9.24
N MET A 99 2.05 -4.10 -9.59
CA MET A 99 0.59 -3.90 -9.62
C MET A 99 -0.07 -4.78 -10.68
N ILE A 100 0.54 -4.94 -11.86
CA ILE A 100 -0.02 -5.78 -12.93
C ILE A 100 0.02 -7.26 -12.54
N THR A 101 1.12 -7.74 -11.95
CA THR A 101 1.32 -9.16 -11.61
C THR A 101 0.55 -9.62 -10.37
N THR A 102 0.18 -8.68 -9.49
CA THR A 102 -0.58 -8.98 -8.27
C THR A 102 -2.09 -8.91 -8.45
N LEU A 103 -2.58 -8.30 -9.54
CA LEU A 103 -3.98 -8.36 -9.91
C LEU A 103 -4.40 -9.79 -10.25
N LYS A 104 -5.64 -10.14 -9.93
CA LYS A 104 -6.21 -11.38 -10.44
C LYS A 104 -6.24 -11.37 -11.97
N PRO A 105 -6.12 -12.54 -12.62
CA PRO A 105 -6.34 -12.67 -14.06
C PRO A 105 -7.81 -12.44 -14.42
N VAL A 106 -8.24 -11.18 -14.51
CA VAL A 106 -9.57 -10.75 -14.97
C VAL A 106 -9.38 -9.88 -16.23
N LEU A 107 -10.45 -9.56 -16.95
CA LEU A 107 -10.45 -8.65 -18.12
C LEU A 107 -9.54 -7.42 -17.92
N PHE A 108 -9.47 -6.90 -16.69
CA PHE A 108 -8.58 -5.80 -16.33
C PHE A 108 -7.08 -6.12 -16.44
N SER A 109 -6.58 -7.15 -15.75
CA SER A 109 -5.15 -7.55 -15.83
C SER A 109 -4.74 -7.88 -17.28
N ASN A 110 -5.60 -8.60 -18.00
CA ASN A 110 -5.40 -8.88 -19.44
C ASN A 110 -5.33 -7.61 -20.29
N SER A 111 -6.14 -6.59 -19.98
CA SER A 111 -6.12 -5.31 -20.69
C SER A 111 -4.84 -4.52 -20.43
N LEU A 112 -4.26 -4.64 -19.22
CA LEU A 112 -3.00 -3.99 -18.85
C LEU A 112 -1.82 -4.65 -19.57
N CYS A 113 -1.79 -5.99 -19.66
CA CYS A 113 -0.76 -6.69 -20.42
C CYS A 113 -0.81 -6.38 -21.92
N LYS A 114 -2.02 -6.25 -22.50
CA LYS A 114 -2.19 -5.90 -23.93
C LYS A 114 -1.76 -4.46 -24.24
N LYS A 115 -1.94 -3.54 -23.29
CA LYS A 115 -1.57 -2.12 -23.44
C LYS A 115 -0.98 -1.63 -22.13
N SER A 116 0.34 -1.79 -21.98
CA SER A 116 1.03 -1.37 -20.76
C SER A 116 0.73 0.10 -20.43
N PRO A 117 0.34 0.41 -19.18
CA PRO A 117 0.14 1.78 -18.74
C PRO A 117 1.49 2.52 -18.71
N THR A 118 1.50 3.76 -19.20
CA THR A 118 2.71 4.59 -19.28
C THR A 118 2.94 5.41 -18.01
N SER A 119 1.95 5.50 -17.12
CA SER A 119 2.02 6.25 -15.86
C SER A 119 1.00 5.75 -14.84
N MET A 120 1.18 6.12 -13.57
CA MET A 120 0.23 5.81 -12.50
C MET A 120 -1.16 6.45 -12.73
N ASP A 121 -1.22 7.65 -13.30
CA ASP A 121 -2.50 8.29 -13.60
C ASP A 121 -3.24 7.62 -14.76
N ASN A 122 -2.49 7.14 -15.76
CA ASN A 122 -3.07 6.31 -16.82
C ASN A 122 -3.66 5.02 -16.24
N LEU A 123 -2.93 4.39 -15.31
CA LEU A 123 -3.38 3.20 -14.61
C LEU A 123 -4.62 3.47 -13.75
N ARG A 124 -4.63 4.53 -12.94
CA ARG A 124 -5.79 4.96 -12.15
C ARG A 124 -7.02 5.19 -13.02
N THR A 125 -6.87 5.94 -14.12
CA THR A 125 -7.97 6.23 -15.04
C THR A 125 -8.58 4.94 -15.61
N ARG A 126 -7.74 3.98 -16.00
CA ARG A 126 -8.20 2.68 -16.51
C ARG A 126 -8.83 1.82 -15.42
N ALA A 127 -8.27 1.84 -14.21
CA ALA A 127 -8.83 1.16 -13.06
C ALA A 127 -10.24 1.69 -12.75
N SER A 128 -10.43 3.02 -12.69
CA SER A 128 -11.74 3.64 -12.45
C SER A 128 -12.80 3.19 -13.48
N LYS A 129 -12.43 3.12 -14.76
CA LYS A 129 -13.35 2.64 -15.81
C LYS A 129 -13.73 1.17 -15.64
N ASN A 130 -12.77 0.33 -15.21
CA ASN A 130 -13.04 -1.09 -14.97
C ASN A 130 -13.89 -1.28 -13.72
N ILE A 131 -13.62 -0.55 -12.64
CA ILE A 131 -14.43 -0.55 -11.41
C ILE A 131 -15.89 -0.20 -11.75
N GLN A 132 -16.13 0.87 -12.50
CA GLN A 132 -17.49 1.23 -12.92
C GLN A 132 -18.15 0.12 -13.74
N MET A 133 -17.41 -0.55 -14.62
CA MET A 133 -17.95 -1.65 -15.43
C MET A 133 -18.29 -2.88 -14.58
N GLU A 134 -17.43 -3.18 -13.60
CA GLU A 134 -17.59 -4.27 -12.62
C GLU A 134 -18.81 -4.02 -11.73
N GLU A 135 -18.90 -2.85 -11.10
CA GLU A 135 -20.06 -2.45 -10.26
C GLU A 135 -21.38 -2.47 -11.05
N MET A 136 -21.37 -2.00 -12.31
CA MET A 136 -22.53 -2.07 -13.19
C MET A 136 -22.90 -3.51 -13.58
N ALA A 137 -21.94 -4.42 -13.68
CA ALA A 137 -22.19 -5.83 -13.95
C ALA A 137 -22.75 -6.53 -12.70
N GLU A 138 -22.16 -6.32 -11.53
CA GLU A 138 -22.65 -6.82 -10.25
C GLU A 138 -24.08 -6.35 -9.96
N PHE A 139 -24.39 -5.08 -10.22
CA PHE A 139 -25.74 -4.56 -10.08
C PHE A 139 -26.74 -5.25 -11.02
N ARG A 140 -26.37 -5.48 -12.29
CA ARG A 140 -27.22 -6.21 -13.24
C ARG A 140 -27.44 -7.66 -12.82
N ASP A 141 -26.41 -8.32 -12.30
CA ASP A 141 -26.48 -9.71 -11.86
C ASP A 141 -27.34 -9.82 -10.59
N HIS A 142 -27.23 -8.86 -9.67
CA HIS A 142 -28.11 -8.77 -8.50
C HIS A 142 -29.58 -8.54 -8.90
N VAL A 143 -29.85 -7.60 -9.81
CA VAL A 143 -31.21 -7.34 -10.34
C VAL A 143 -31.77 -8.57 -11.06
N ARG A 144 -30.94 -9.31 -11.80
CA ARG A 144 -31.34 -10.56 -12.47
C ARG A 144 -31.64 -11.67 -11.46
N ALA A 145 -30.82 -11.81 -10.43
CA ALA A 145 -31.04 -12.77 -9.34
C ALA A 145 -32.34 -12.48 -8.58
N GLU A 146 -32.65 -11.20 -8.32
CA GLU A 146 -33.91 -10.75 -7.71
C GLU A 146 -35.15 -11.01 -8.59
N HIS A 147 -35.04 -10.76 -9.91
CA HIS A 147 -36.16 -10.99 -10.85
C HIS A 147 -36.44 -12.47 -11.11
N ALA A 148 -35.45 -13.35 -10.91
CA ALA A 148 -35.61 -14.79 -11.03
C ALA A 148 -36.40 -15.42 -9.86
N ILE A 149 -36.66 -14.68 -8.76
CA ILE A 149 -37.32 -15.19 -7.55
C ILE A 149 -38.83 -14.88 -7.51
N LYS A 150 -39.40 -14.08 -8.44
CA LYS A 150 -40.86 -13.88 -8.49
C LYS A 150 -41.57 -15.09 -9.12
N PRO A 151 -42.42 -15.84 -8.37
CA PRO A 151 -43.20 -16.91 -8.97
C PRO A 151 -44.24 -16.31 -9.93
N GLN A 152 -44.35 -16.88 -11.14
CA GLN A 152 -45.49 -16.64 -12.02
C GLN A 152 -46.76 -17.13 -11.31
N PHE A 153 -47.60 -16.21 -10.87
CA PHE A 153 -48.97 -16.52 -10.47
C PHE A 153 -49.73 -16.96 -11.72
N ILE A 154 -49.96 -18.26 -11.86
CA ILE A 154 -50.93 -18.80 -12.82
C ILE A 154 -52.28 -18.82 -12.08
N PRO A 155 -53.30 -18.04 -12.50
CA PRO A 155 -54.62 -18.12 -11.90
C PRO A 155 -55.24 -19.46 -12.32
N THR A 156 -55.38 -20.38 -11.37
CA THR A 156 -56.09 -21.63 -11.58
C THR A 156 -57.57 -21.30 -11.79
N GLN A 157 -58.07 -21.55 -13.00
CA GLN A 157 -59.50 -21.44 -13.32
C GLN A 157 -60.29 -22.53 -12.57
N PHE A 158 -61.44 -22.14 -12.05
CA PHE A 158 -62.39 -22.93 -11.26
C PHE A 158 -62.88 -24.20 -11.97
N THR A 159 -63.16 -25.26 -11.19
CA THR A 159 -64.23 -26.23 -11.46
C THR A 159 -64.95 -26.58 -10.17
#